data_AF-D6TRK1-F1
#
_entry.id   AF-D6TRK1-F1
#
_cell.length_a   1.000
_cell.length_b   1.000
_cell.length_c   1.000
_cell.angle_alpha   90.00
_cell.angle_beta   90.00
_cell.angle_gamma   90.00
#
_symmetry.space_group_name_H-M   'P 1'
#
loop_
_entity.id
_entity.type
_entity.pdbx_description
1 polymer ?
#
loop_
_entity_poly.entity_id
_entity_poly.type
_entity_poly.pdbx_seq_one_letter_code
_entity_poly.pdbx_strand_id
1 'polypeptide(L)'
;MKTRWVIQVTAVGVVVMLLLCGIWAGVFFLTASLYAATGLTLPPFLVQVLNSLFGLLVFVLLFTVYIAWSSARSEVRRQRMQVFEPIIEAMKRIAKGDFQIRLDPEVGANGFTSELTKSVNQMAEELNQMEHMRQEFISNVSHEIQSLLTSIQGFAQALHDKHLSVLEREHYLGVIETDSMRLSRMTENMLKLASLESKHLTVEPKSYRLDKQIRTLILACEPQWTRKAITMEADLEEILLFANENLLSQVLKTFPSNYAQC
;
A
#
# COMPACT_ATOMS: atom_id res chain seq x y z
N MET A 1 19.81 -4.50 16.22
CA MET A 1 19.45 -3.46 17.23
C MET A 1 19.75 -3.86 18.68
N LYS A 2 19.56 -5.13 19.10
CA LYS A 2 19.94 -5.63 20.45
C LYS A 2 21.41 -5.38 20.79
N THR A 3 22.34 -5.62 19.85
CA THR A 3 23.79 -5.54 20.07
C THR A 3 24.28 -4.13 20.40
N ARG A 4 23.82 -3.09 19.69
CA ARG A 4 24.24 -1.70 19.93
C ARG A 4 23.82 -1.18 21.31
N TRP A 5 22.66 -1.61 21.81
CA TRP A 5 22.18 -1.23 23.14
C TRP A 5 22.97 -1.94 24.25
N VAL A 6 23.25 -3.23 24.09
CA VAL A 6 24.10 -3.98 25.04
C VAL A 6 25.48 -3.33 25.12
N ILE A 7 26.08 -3.00 23.98
CA ILE A 7 27.40 -2.33 23.91
C ILE A 7 27.37 -0.95 24.60
N GLN A 8 26.30 -0.16 24.41
CA GLN A 8 26.18 1.14 25.07
C GLN A 8 26.01 1.03 26.58
N VAL A 9 25.19 0.08 27.05
CA VAL A 9 24.99 -0.16 28.49
C VAL A 9 26.29 -0.64 29.15
N THR A 10 27.01 -1.56 28.51
CA THR A 10 28.31 -2.04 29.01
C THR A 10 29.36 -0.94 29.01
N ALA A 11 29.41 -0.10 27.98
CA ALA A 11 30.37 1.01 27.92
C ALA A 11 30.12 2.06 29.02
N VAL A 12 28.86 2.42 29.26
CA VAL A 12 28.49 3.34 30.36
C VAL A 12 28.82 2.70 31.72
N GLY A 13 28.56 1.39 31.89
CA GLY A 13 28.91 0.67 33.10
C GLY A 13 30.42 0.69 33.40
N VAL A 14 31.26 0.48 32.37
CA VAL A 14 32.72 0.56 32.49
C VAL A 14 33.17 1.98 32.86
N VAL A 15 32.59 3.02 32.26
CA VAL A 15 32.93 4.42 32.59
C VAL A 15 32.57 4.75 34.04
N VAL A 16 31.39 4.32 34.51
CA VAL A 16 30.98 4.51 35.91
C VAL A 16 31.90 3.76 36.87
N MET A 17 32.30 2.53 36.52
CA MET A 17 33.26 1.75 37.31
C MET A 17 34.63 2.44 37.40
N LEU A 18 35.14 3.00 36.30
CA LEU A 18 36.40 3.75 36.28
C LEU A 18 36.31 5.04 37.11
N LEU A 19 35.20 5.77 37.05
CA LEU A 19 34.97 6.97 37.86
C LEU A 19 34.92 6.63 39.36
N LEU A 20 34.27 5.53 39.72
CA LEU A 20 34.22 5.03 41.10
C LEU A 20 35.62 4.69 41.64
N CYS A 21 36.43 3.97 40.87
CA CYS A 21 37.83 3.71 41.23
C CYS A 21 38.65 4.99 41.36
N GLY A 22 38.45 5.96 40.47
CA GLY A 22 39.12 7.26 40.53
C GLY A 22 38.75 8.08 41.77
N ILE A 23 37.46 8.10 42.15
CA ILE A 23 36.99 8.76 43.38
C ILE A 23 37.61 8.08 44.60
N TRP A 24 37.64 6.74 44.64
CA TRP A 24 38.22 5.99 45.76
C TRP A 24 39.72 6.28 45.94
N ALA A 25 40.48 6.31 44.85
CA ALA A 25 41.88 6.72 44.86
C ALA A 25 42.04 8.19 45.31
N GLY A 26 41.17 9.09 44.83
CA GLY A 26 41.18 10.51 45.22
C GLY A 26 40.95 10.73 46.71
N VAL A 27 40.00 10.03 47.32
CA VAL A 27 39.73 10.13 48.77
C VAL A 27 40.91 9.59 49.59
N PHE A 28 41.58 8.54 49.12
CA PHE A 28 42.80 8.03 49.75
C PHE A 28 43.93 9.07 49.76
N PHE A 29 44.18 9.75 48.64
CA PHE A 29 45.19 10.82 48.59
C PHE A 29 44.78 12.07 49.38
N LEU A 30 43.50 12.45 49.36
CA LEU A 30 42.99 13.61 50.10
C LEU A 30 43.13 13.41 51.61
N THR A 31 42.80 12.21 52.10
CA THR A 31 42.97 11.87 53.52
C THR A 31 44.44 11.94 53.91
N ALA A 32 45.36 11.38 53.12
CA ALA A 32 46.80 11.49 53.36
C ALA A 32 47.30 12.96 53.42
N SER A 33 46.79 13.82 52.54
CA SER A 33 47.14 15.26 52.53
C SER A 33 46.57 16.02 53.75
N LEU A 34 45.39 15.64 54.24
CA LEU A 34 44.76 16.22 55.44
C LEU A 34 45.54 15.87 56.71
N TYR A 35 46.08 14.64 56.78
CA TYR A 35 47.00 14.23 57.86
C TYR A 35 48.26 15.12 57.90
N ALA A 36 48.84 15.40 56.72
CA ALA A 36 50.01 16.25 56.63
C ALA A 36 49.73 17.71 57.05
N ALA A 37 48.51 18.22 56.82
CA ALA A 37 48.15 19.61 57.09
C ALA A 37 47.67 19.89 58.53
N THR A 38 47.03 18.92 59.20
CA THR A 38 46.34 19.16 60.49
C THR A 38 47.06 18.59 61.71
N GLY A 39 48.08 17.74 61.53
CA GLY A 39 48.86 17.16 62.64
C GLY A 39 48.07 16.24 63.58
N LEU A 40 46.83 15.87 63.24
CA LEU A 40 45.94 15.05 64.06
C LEU A 40 46.32 13.57 63.92
N THR A 41 46.95 12.97 64.94
CA THR A 41 47.43 11.58 64.89
C THR A 41 46.32 10.59 65.31
N LEU A 42 45.36 10.34 64.43
CA LEU A 42 44.48 9.18 64.55
C LEU A 42 45.26 7.90 64.16
N PRO A 43 44.99 6.74 64.78
CA PRO A 43 45.63 5.48 64.39
C PRO A 43 45.37 5.19 62.90
N PRO A 44 46.40 4.93 62.07
CA PRO A 44 46.26 4.77 60.61
C PRO A 44 45.21 3.73 60.22
N PHE A 45 45.08 2.68 61.02
CA PHE A 45 44.07 1.64 60.85
C PHE A 45 42.63 2.16 60.89
N LEU A 46 42.31 3.04 61.84
CA LEU A 46 40.94 3.51 62.08
C LEU A 46 40.44 4.40 60.93
N VAL A 47 41.36 5.18 60.37
CA VAL A 47 41.16 6.03 59.19
C VAL A 47 40.91 5.18 57.96
N GLN A 48 41.73 4.15 57.76
CA GLN A 48 41.61 3.24 56.64
C GLN A 48 40.28 2.47 56.69
N VAL A 49 39.86 2.05 57.89
CA VAL A 49 38.55 1.41 58.10
C VAL A 49 37.41 2.37 57.79
N LEU A 50 37.43 3.60 58.31
CA LEU A 50 36.41 4.60 58.02
C LEU A 50 36.32 4.92 56.53
N ASN A 51 37.45 5.18 55.87
CA ASN A 51 37.49 5.49 54.44
C ASN A 51 36.97 4.32 53.58
N SER A 52 37.32 3.08 53.95
CA SER A 52 36.82 1.89 53.26
C SER A 52 35.32 1.70 53.42
N LEU A 53 34.77 1.97 54.62
CA LEU A 53 33.34 1.90 54.88
C LEU A 53 32.56 2.97 54.10
N PHE A 54 33.04 4.21 54.09
CA PHE A 54 32.44 5.30 53.31
C PHE A 54 32.48 5.02 51.80
N GLY A 55 33.63 4.55 51.30
CA GLY A 55 33.79 4.19 49.89
C GLY A 55 32.87 3.05 49.46
N LEU A 56 32.71 2.02 50.30
CA LEU A 56 31.77 0.91 50.06
C LEU A 56 30.32 1.42 49.99
N LEU A 57 29.93 2.31 50.90
CA LEU A 57 28.59 2.90 50.95
C LEU A 57 28.27 3.69 49.66
N VAL A 58 29.19 4.55 49.23
CA VAL A 58 29.07 5.33 47.99
C VAL A 58 29.02 4.42 46.76
N PHE A 59 29.83 3.36 46.74
CA PHE A 59 29.84 2.38 45.66
C PHE A 59 28.49 1.66 45.51
N VAL A 60 27.93 1.15 46.61
CA VAL A 60 26.62 0.47 46.61
C VAL A 60 25.51 1.42 46.18
N LEU A 61 25.54 2.68 46.63
CA LEU A 61 24.54 3.68 46.25
C LEU A 61 24.60 3.98 44.74
N LEU A 62 25.78 4.21 44.18
CA LEU A 62 25.93 4.47 42.75
C LEU A 62 25.59 3.25 41.90
N PHE A 63 25.90 2.04 42.38
CA PHE A 63 25.55 0.80 41.69
C PHE A 63 24.03 0.57 41.64
N THR A 64 23.32 0.82 42.73
CA THR A 64 21.84 0.71 42.77
C THR A 64 21.17 1.75 41.87
N VAL A 65 21.67 2.98 41.83
CA VAL A 65 21.20 4.03 40.89
C VAL A 65 21.45 3.62 39.44
N TYR A 66 22.62 3.06 39.13
CA TYR A 66 22.93 2.58 37.78
C TYR A 66 21.99 1.45 37.35
N ILE A 67 21.75 0.45 38.22
CA ILE A 67 20.82 -0.64 37.93
C ILE A 67 19.42 -0.08 37.69
N ALA A 68 18.92 0.81 38.55
CA ALA A 68 17.60 1.43 38.40
C ALA A 68 17.47 2.25 37.10
N TRP A 69 18.50 3.00 36.72
CA TRP A 69 18.53 3.73 35.45
C TRP A 69 18.53 2.79 34.24
N SER A 70 19.30 1.70 34.31
CA SER A 70 19.40 0.70 33.24
C SER A 70 18.09 -0.07 33.04
N SER A 71 17.41 -0.43 34.14
CA SER A 71 16.14 -1.16 34.12
C SER A 71 15.00 -0.28 33.59
N ALA A 72 14.89 0.97 34.07
CA ALA A 72 13.92 1.94 33.58
C ALA A 72 14.04 2.17 32.06
N ARG A 73 15.27 2.22 31.52
CA ARG A 73 15.50 2.35 30.07
C ARG A 73 15.15 1.07 29.29
N SER A 74 15.21 -0.10 29.94
CA SER A 74 14.84 -1.38 29.35
C SER A 74 13.32 -1.61 29.29
N GLU A 75 12.59 -1.12 30.29
CA GLU A 75 11.12 -1.21 30.39
C GLU A 75 10.43 -0.43 29.26
N VAL A 76 10.89 0.81 29.01
CA VAL A 76 10.41 1.66 27.90
C VAL A 76 10.64 1.01 26.54
N ARG A 77 11.72 0.24 26.40
CA ARG A 77 12.05 -0.47 25.15
C ARG A 77 11.16 -1.71 24.97
N ARG A 78 10.75 -2.39 26.04
CA ARG A 78 9.79 -3.50 25.99
C ARG A 78 8.39 -3.02 25.61
N GLN A 79 7.92 -1.92 26.20
CA GLN A 79 6.61 -1.34 25.87
C GLN A 79 6.51 -0.89 24.41
N ARG A 80 7.56 -0.25 23.85
CA ARG A 80 7.55 0.11 22.41
C ARG A 80 7.46 -1.10 21.49
N MET A 81 8.16 -2.20 21.80
CA MET A 81 8.14 -3.39 20.93
C MET A 81 6.80 -4.11 20.93
N GLN A 82 6.05 -4.11 22.05
CA GLN A 82 4.74 -4.75 22.12
C GLN A 82 3.68 -4.08 21.24
N VAL A 83 3.80 -2.76 21.01
CA VAL A 83 2.83 -2.01 20.20
C VAL A 83 3.11 -2.14 18.69
N PHE A 84 4.38 -2.20 18.30
CA PHE A 84 4.74 -2.26 16.87
C PHE A 84 4.77 -3.68 16.29
N GLU A 85 5.00 -4.72 17.08
CA GLU A 85 5.00 -6.11 16.58
C GLU A 85 3.69 -6.49 15.86
N PRO A 86 2.48 -6.23 16.43
CA PRO A 86 1.22 -6.51 15.74
C PRO A 86 1.09 -5.75 14.41
N ILE A 87 1.51 -4.48 14.38
CA ILE A 87 1.43 -3.62 13.19
C ILE A 87 2.35 -4.14 12.09
N ILE A 88 3.59 -4.50 12.44
CA ILE A 88 4.57 -5.06 11.49
C ILE A 88 4.08 -6.40 10.95
N GLU A 89 3.48 -7.24 11.80
CA GLU A 89 2.95 -8.53 11.36
C GLU A 89 1.73 -8.35 10.44
N ALA A 90 0.82 -7.43 10.75
CA ALA A 90 -0.28 -7.07 9.86
C ALA A 90 0.23 -6.58 8.49
N MET A 91 1.20 -5.66 8.47
CA MET A 91 1.82 -5.20 7.22
C MET A 91 2.47 -6.33 6.42
N LYS A 92 3.17 -7.26 7.08
CA LYS A 92 3.77 -8.42 6.41
C LYS A 92 2.73 -9.35 5.81
N ARG A 93 1.60 -9.54 6.49
CA ARG A 93 0.51 -10.38 5.98
C ARG A 93 -0.25 -9.68 4.84
N ILE A 94 -0.51 -8.37 4.94
CA ILE A 94 -1.04 -7.55 3.83
C ILE A 94 -0.12 -7.65 2.62
N ALA A 95 1.21 -7.55 2.81
CA ALA A 95 2.18 -7.71 1.72
C ALA A 95 2.18 -9.11 1.09
N LYS A 96 1.64 -10.12 1.77
CA LYS A 96 1.44 -11.49 1.25
C LYS A 96 0.06 -11.70 0.63
N GLY A 97 -0.79 -10.67 0.58
CA GLY A 97 -2.14 -10.72 0.00
C GLY A 97 -3.26 -11.00 1.00
N ASP A 98 -2.99 -11.00 2.31
CA ASP A 98 -4.01 -11.15 3.34
C ASP A 98 -4.55 -9.77 3.76
N PHE A 99 -5.62 -9.35 3.10
CA PHE A 99 -6.24 -8.02 3.29
C PHE A 99 -7.37 -8.00 4.33
N GLN A 100 -7.78 -9.15 4.87
CA GLN A 100 -8.87 -9.23 5.86
C GLN A 100 -8.42 -8.96 7.30
N ILE A 101 -7.17 -8.50 7.47
CA ILE A 101 -6.60 -8.24 8.78
C ILE A 101 -7.14 -6.96 9.36
N ARG A 102 -7.54 -7.04 10.62
CA ARG A 102 -7.94 -5.90 11.40
C ARG A 102 -7.12 -5.82 12.68
N LEU A 103 -6.38 -4.73 12.81
CA LEU A 103 -5.68 -4.37 14.02
C LEU A 103 -6.66 -3.71 15.00
N ASP A 104 -6.50 -4.03 16.29
CA ASP A 104 -7.28 -3.41 17.35
C ASP A 104 -6.85 -1.94 17.55
N PRO A 105 -7.76 -0.96 17.44
CA PRO A 105 -7.46 0.46 17.59
C PRO A 105 -6.92 0.86 18.98
N GLU A 106 -7.00 -0.02 19.98
CA GLU A 106 -6.45 0.17 21.32
C GLU A 106 -4.98 -0.28 21.46
N VAL A 107 -4.36 -0.78 20.38
CA VAL A 107 -2.94 -1.17 20.36
C VAL A 107 -2.04 0.06 20.58
N GLY A 108 -1.55 0.19 21.81
CA GLY A 108 -0.78 1.34 22.28
C GLY A 108 -1.68 2.50 22.64
N ALA A 109 -1.85 2.75 23.94
CA ALA A 109 -2.67 3.82 24.50
C ALA A 109 -2.06 5.23 24.31
N ASN A 110 -1.49 5.52 23.14
CA ASN A 110 -1.08 6.86 22.72
C ASN A 110 -1.75 7.21 21.38
N GLY A 111 -2.08 8.50 21.18
CA GLY A 111 -2.85 8.94 20.00
C GLY A 111 -2.20 8.57 18.67
N PHE A 112 -0.86 8.57 18.61
CA PHE A 112 -0.10 8.26 17.40
C PHE A 112 -0.27 6.80 16.95
N THR A 113 -0.21 5.83 17.86
CA THR A 113 -0.33 4.40 17.51
C THR A 113 -1.76 4.02 17.14
N SER A 114 -2.76 4.70 17.71
CA SER A 114 -4.16 4.57 17.30
C SER A 114 -4.38 5.10 15.88
N GLU A 115 -3.82 6.26 15.54
CA GLU A 115 -3.91 6.82 14.18
C GLU A 115 -3.24 5.90 13.16
N LEU A 116 -2.02 5.44 13.44
CA LEU A 116 -1.31 4.48 12.58
C LEU A 116 -2.11 3.20 12.35
N THR A 117 -2.72 2.67 13.41
CA THR A 117 -3.56 1.47 13.34
C THR A 117 -4.79 1.69 12.46
N LYS A 118 -5.45 2.85 12.58
CA LYS A 118 -6.56 3.22 11.70
C LYS A 118 -6.13 3.32 10.24
N SER A 119 -5.00 3.97 9.96
CA SER A 119 -4.48 4.09 8.60
C SER A 119 -4.13 2.73 7.98
N VAL A 120 -3.53 1.82 8.75
CA VAL A 120 -3.23 0.45 8.27
C VAL A 120 -4.51 -0.34 8.00
N ASN A 121 -5.52 -0.25 8.88
CA ASN A 121 -6.81 -0.90 8.66
C ASN A 121 -7.53 -0.34 7.44
N GLN A 122 -7.52 0.99 7.25
CA GLN A 122 -8.10 1.62 6.07
C GLN A 122 -7.40 1.16 4.78
N MET A 123 -6.07 1.11 4.78
CA MET A 123 -5.30 0.59 3.65
C MET A 123 -5.64 -0.87 3.35
N ALA A 124 -5.76 -1.72 4.38
CA ALA A 124 -6.15 -3.12 4.22
C ALA A 124 -7.55 -3.25 3.61
N GLU A 125 -8.50 -2.43 4.05
CA GLU A 125 -9.86 -2.40 3.51
C GLU A 125 -9.89 -1.95 2.05
N GLU A 126 -9.19 -0.87 1.70
CA GLU A 126 -9.10 -0.37 0.32
C GLU A 126 -8.47 -1.43 -0.61
N LEU A 127 -7.41 -2.10 -0.16
CA LEU A 127 -6.79 -3.21 -0.90
C LEU A 127 -7.73 -4.41 -1.03
N ASN A 128 -8.48 -4.75 0.02
CA ASN A 128 -9.46 -5.83 -0.02
C ASN A 128 -10.58 -5.55 -1.03
N GLN A 129 -11.09 -4.31 -1.05
CA GLN A 129 -12.10 -3.88 -2.02
C GLN A 129 -11.56 -3.95 -3.45
N MET A 130 -10.32 -3.51 -3.68
CA MET A 130 -9.67 -3.61 -4.99
C MET A 130 -9.53 -5.07 -5.43
N GLU A 131 -9.11 -5.97 -4.54
CA GLU A 131 -9.00 -7.39 -4.85
C GLU A 131 -10.36 -8.04 -5.12
N HIS A 132 -11.41 -7.68 -4.36
CA HIS A 132 -12.77 -8.13 -4.62
C HIS A 132 -13.28 -7.67 -5.99
N MET A 133 -13.10 -6.39 -6.35
CA MET A 133 -13.47 -5.87 -7.67
C MET A 133 -12.72 -6.60 -8.79
N ARG A 134 -11.42 -6.89 -8.58
CA ARG A 134 -10.62 -7.66 -9.54
C ARG A 134 -11.18 -9.06 -9.74
N GLN A 135 -11.53 -9.76 -8.66
CA GLN A 135 -12.09 -11.10 -8.71
C GLN A 135 -13.48 -11.11 -9.37
N GLU A 136 -14.34 -10.16 -9.03
CA GLU A 136 -15.66 -10.01 -9.64
C GLU A 136 -15.55 -9.75 -11.15
N PHE A 137 -14.65 -8.84 -11.56
CA PHE A 137 -14.37 -8.59 -12.97
C PHE A 137 -13.93 -9.85 -13.71
N ILE A 138 -12.97 -10.59 -13.17
CA ILE A 138 -12.48 -11.84 -13.79
C ILE A 138 -13.61 -12.88 -13.88
N SER A 139 -14.42 -13.02 -12.84
CA SER A 139 -15.55 -13.94 -12.80
C SER A 139 -16.60 -13.60 -13.87
N ASN A 140 -17.00 -12.33 -13.94
CA ASN A 140 -18.00 -11.85 -14.91
C ASN A 140 -17.52 -12.04 -16.34
N VAL A 141 -16.26 -11.67 -16.63
CA VAL A 141 -15.65 -11.87 -17.95
C VAL A 141 -15.61 -13.35 -18.32
N SER A 142 -15.19 -14.22 -17.38
CA SER A 142 -15.10 -15.66 -17.63
C SER A 142 -16.46 -16.27 -17.95
N HIS A 143 -17.51 -15.86 -17.22
CA HIS A 143 -18.88 -16.31 -17.47
C HIS A 143 -19.41 -15.87 -18.84
N GLU A 144 -19.18 -14.62 -19.22
CA GLU A 144 -19.63 -14.10 -20.53
C GLU A 144 -18.92 -14.82 -21.68
N ILE A 145 -17.59 -15.00 -21.59
CA ILE A 145 -16.81 -15.76 -22.58
C ILE A 145 -17.31 -17.20 -22.68
N GLN A 146 -17.52 -17.87 -21.55
CA GLN A 146 -18.00 -19.26 -21.53
C GLN A 146 -19.38 -19.38 -22.19
N SER A 147 -20.29 -18.45 -21.91
CA SER A 147 -21.62 -18.42 -22.52
C SER A 147 -21.54 -18.28 -24.05
N LEU A 148 -20.77 -17.30 -24.55
CA LEU A 148 -20.58 -17.08 -25.99
C LEU A 148 -19.91 -18.27 -26.69
N LEU A 149 -18.90 -18.88 -26.05
CA LEU A 149 -18.22 -20.04 -26.59
C LEU A 149 -19.13 -21.27 -26.66
N THR A 150 -19.94 -21.49 -25.61
CA THR A 150 -20.91 -22.59 -25.56
C THR A 150 -21.98 -22.43 -26.64
N SER A 151 -22.45 -21.20 -26.87
CA SER A 151 -23.38 -20.87 -27.96
C SER A 151 -22.77 -21.20 -29.33
N ILE A 152 -21.57 -20.70 -29.61
CA ILE A 152 -20.87 -20.97 -30.88
C ILE A 152 -20.69 -22.47 -31.11
N GLN A 153 -20.24 -23.20 -30.09
CA GLN A 153 -20.06 -24.66 -30.17
C GLN A 153 -21.38 -25.39 -30.41
N GLY A 154 -22.45 -25.01 -29.70
CA GLY A 154 -23.78 -25.62 -29.84
C GLY A 154 -24.36 -25.44 -31.24
N PHE A 155 -24.31 -24.22 -31.78
CA PHE A 155 -24.79 -23.94 -33.13
C PHE A 155 -23.90 -24.55 -34.22
N ALA A 156 -22.57 -24.56 -34.02
CA ALA A 156 -21.66 -25.25 -34.92
C ALA A 156 -21.94 -26.76 -34.96
N GLN A 157 -22.25 -27.36 -33.81
CA GLN A 157 -22.63 -28.77 -33.73
C GLN A 157 -23.98 -29.04 -34.39
N ALA A 158 -24.97 -28.15 -34.23
CA ALA A 158 -26.26 -28.25 -34.88
C ALA A 158 -26.15 -28.21 -36.42
N LEU A 159 -25.22 -27.42 -36.97
CA LEU A 159 -24.97 -27.34 -38.42
C LEU A 159 -24.52 -28.65 -39.08
N HIS A 160 -24.08 -29.65 -38.30
CA HIS A 160 -23.77 -30.99 -38.81
C HIS A 160 -25.03 -31.79 -39.20
N ASP A 161 -26.23 -31.39 -38.76
CA ASP A 161 -27.46 -32.04 -39.20
C ASP A 161 -27.73 -31.76 -40.68
N LYS A 162 -27.91 -32.85 -41.45
CA LYS A 162 -28.18 -32.80 -42.89
C LYS A 162 -29.63 -32.48 -43.22
N HIS A 163 -30.53 -32.52 -42.24
CA HIS A 163 -31.97 -32.27 -42.42
C HIS A 163 -32.38 -30.81 -42.16
N LEU A 164 -31.42 -29.94 -41.82
CA LEU A 164 -31.66 -28.51 -41.62
C LEU A 164 -32.19 -27.82 -42.87
N SER A 165 -33.23 -27.01 -42.70
CA SER A 165 -33.66 -26.09 -43.76
C SER A 165 -32.60 -25.03 -44.03
N VAL A 166 -32.68 -24.41 -45.22
CA VAL A 166 -31.79 -23.29 -45.59
C VAL A 166 -31.92 -22.14 -44.59
N LEU A 167 -33.15 -21.84 -44.14
CA LEU A 167 -33.41 -20.75 -43.19
C LEU A 167 -32.78 -21.02 -41.81
N GLU A 168 -32.87 -22.25 -41.28
CA GLU A 168 -32.25 -22.60 -40.00
C GLU A 168 -30.73 -22.59 -40.09
N ARG A 169 -30.16 -23.06 -41.21
CA ARG A 169 -28.72 -23.03 -41.46
C ARG A 169 -28.17 -21.60 -41.48
N GLU A 170 -28.83 -20.69 -42.21
CA GLU A 170 -28.49 -19.26 -42.23
C GLU A 170 -28.62 -18.63 -40.84
N HIS A 171 -29.68 -18.98 -40.10
CA HIS A 171 -29.86 -18.49 -38.73
C HIS A 171 -28.71 -18.92 -37.80
N TYR A 172 -28.33 -20.19 -37.83
CA TYR A 172 -27.24 -20.71 -36.98
C TYR A 172 -25.88 -20.09 -37.34
N LEU A 173 -25.59 -19.93 -38.64
CA LEU A 173 -24.40 -19.22 -39.11
C LEU A 173 -24.37 -17.77 -38.62
N GLY A 174 -25.52 -17.08 -38.68
CA GLY A 174 -25.66 -15.72 -38.18
C GLY A 174 -25.44 -15.59 -36.66
N VAL A 175 -25.88 -16.58 -35.86
CA VAL A 175 -25.60 -16.61 -34.42
C VAL A 175 -24.11 -16.79 -34.16
N ILE A 176 -23.47 -17.75 -34.85
CA ILE A 176 -22.01 -17.98 -34.73
C ILE A 176 -21.22 -16.72 -35.09
N GLU A 177 -21.57 -16.05 -36.19
CA GLU A 177 -20.93 -14.80 -36.61
C GLU A 177 -21.09 -13.70 -35.56
N THR A 178 -22.31 -13.53 -35.03
CA THR A 178 -22.62 -12.51 -34.03
C THR A 178 -21.84 -12.73 -32.74
N ASP A 179 -21.82 -13.96 -32.21
CA ASP A 179 -21.11 -14.27 -30.97
C ASP A 179 -19.59 -14.23 -31.15
N SER A 180 -19.08 -14.59 -32.34
CA SER A 180 -17.65 -14.44 -32.68
C SER A 180 -17.22 -12.98 -32.72
N MET A 181 -18.04 -12.10 -33.33
CA MET A 181 -17.80 -10.65 -33.32
C MET A 181 -17.83 -10.07 -31.91
N ARG A 182 -18.74 -10.54 -31.05
CA ARG A 182 -18.82 -10.13 -29.64
C ARG A 182 -17.55 -10.52 -28.88
N LEU A 183 -17.08 -11.76 -29.01
CA LEU A 183 -15.82 -12.21 -28.40
C LEU A 183 -14.62 -11.39 -28.88
N SER A 184 -14.54 -11.06 -30.17
CA SER A 184 -13.46 -10.21 -30.71
C SER A 184 -13.46 -8.82 -30.06
N ARG A 185 -14.62 -8.16 -30.01
CA ARG A 185 -14.76 -6.83 -29.38
C ARG A 185 -14.43 -6.86 -27.89
N MET A 186 -14.86 -7.90 -27.18
CA MET A 186 -14.56 -8.08 -25.76
C MET A 186 -13.04 -8.21 -25.53
N THR A 187 -12.38 -9.05 -26.33
CA THR A 187 -10.91 -9.25 -26.24
C THR A 187 -10.14 -7.98 -26.59
N GLU A 188 -10.56 -7.26 -27.63
CA GLU A 188 -9.99 -5.95 -27.99
C GLU A 188 -10.11 -4.94 -26.84
N ASN A 189 -11.28 -4.87 -26.19
CA ASN A 189 -11.51 -3.99 -25.05
C ASN A 189 -10.60 -4.36 -23.86
N MET A 190 -10.41 -5.65 -23.58
CA MET A 190 -9.50 -6.12 -22.52
C MET A 190 -8.04 -5.75 -22.81
N LEU A 191 -7.57 -5.99 -24.03
CA LEU A 191 -6.23 -5.60 -24.46
C LEU A 191 -6.02 -4.09 -24.38
N LYS A 192 -7.05 -3.33 -24.73
CA LYS A 192 -7.03 -1.87 -24.64
C LYS A 192 -6.92 -1.40 -23.20
N LEU A 193 -7.72 -1.96 -22.28
CA LEU A 193 -7.64 -1.66 -20.85
C LEU A 193 -6.26 -2.00 -20.28
N ALA A 194 -5.73 -3.19 -20.55
CA ALA A 194 -4.40 -3.59 -20.09
C ALA A 194 -3.28 -2.67 -20.63
N SER A 195 -3.41 -2.22 -21.88
CA SER A 195 -2.48 -1.26 -22.49
C SER A 195 -2.54 0.12 -21.81
N LEU A 196 -3.74 0.58 -21.42
CA LEU A 196 -3.94 1.84 -20.69
C LEU A 196 -3.35 1.79 -19.28
N GLU A 197 -3.42 0.65 -18.58
CA GLU A 197 -2.79 0.48 -17.26
C GLU A 197 -1.26 0.44 -17.33
N SER A 198 -0.70 -0.16 -18.38
CA SER A 198 0.76 -0.34 -18.53
C SER A 198 1.50 0.94 -18.96
N LYS A 199 0.81 1.88 -19.61
CA LYS A 199 1.41 3.12 -20.12
C LYS A 199 1.01 4.29 -19.25
N HIS A 200 2.01 5.07 -18.80
CA HIS A 200 1.77 6.50 -18.60
C HIS A 200 1.33 7.05 -19.95
N LEU A 201 0.02 7.21 -20.19
CA LEU A 201 -0.45 7.85 -21.41
C LEU A 201 0.21 9.22 -21.47
N THR A 202 1.20 9.35 -22.34
CA THR A 202 1.69 10.66 -22.74
C THR A 202 0.58 11.26 -23.58
N VAL A 203 -0.35 11.94 -22.92
CA VAL A 203 -1.37 12.73 -23.58
C VAL A 203 -0.60 13.83 -24.29
N GLU A 204 -0.51 13.74 -25.61
CA GLU A 204 0.00 14.82 -26.44
C GLU A 204 -1.19 15.69 -26.87
N PRO A 205 -1.55 16.74 -26.12
CA PRO A 205 -2.59 17.66 -26.55
C PRO A 205 -2.10 18.46 -27.74
N LYS A 206 -2.98 18.66 -28.72
CA LYS A 206 -2.75 19.53 -29.87
C LYS A 206 -3.96 20.46 -30.01
N SER A 207 -3.75 21.63 -30.60
CA SER A 207 -4.84 22.53 -30.94
C SER A 207 -5.52 22.02 -32.20
N TYR A 208 -6.84 21.78 -32.15
CA TYR A 208 -7.62 21.33 -33.30
C TYR A 208 -9.05 21.90 -33.26
N ARG A 209 -9.75 21.80 -34.39
CA ARG A 209 -11.13 22.26 -34.56
C ARG A 209 -12.12 21.16 -34.15
N LEU A 210 -12.82 21.36 -33.04
CA LEU A 210 -13.77 20.40 -32.48
C LEU A 210 -14.97 20.19 -33.43
N ASP A 211 -15.43 21.24 -34.11
CA ASP A 211 -16.53 21.17 -35.07
C ASP A 211 -16.25 20.21 -36.24
N LYS A 212 -15.02 20.20 -36.75
CA LYS A 212 -14.59 19.28 -37.81
C LYS A 212 -14.53 17.84 -37.32
N GLN A 213 -14.06 17.65 -36.10
CA GLN A 213 -14.00 16.34 -35.48
C GLN A 213 -15.41 15.76 -35.30
N ILE A 214 -16.33 16.53 -34.71
CA ILE A 214 -17.72 16.13 -34.50
C ILE A 214 -18.38 15.84 -35.84
N ARG A 215 -18.24 16.70 -36.86
CA ARG A 215 -18.79 16.45 -38.20
C ARG A 215 -18.30 15.13 -38.81
N THR A 216 -17.02 14.82 -38.65
CA THR A 216 -16.44 13.55 -39.13
C THR A 216 -17.05 12.34 -38.41
N LEU A 217 -17.25 12.44 -37.10
CA LEU A 217 -17.89 11.39 -36.30
C LEU A 217 -19.35 11.19 -36.66
N ILE A 218 -20.08 12.29 -36.90
CA ILE A 218 -21.47 12.29 -37.35
C ILE A 218 -21.61 11.53 -38.68
N LEU A 219 -20.78 11.86 -39.67
CA LEU A 219 -20.79 11.20 -40.98
C LEU A 219 -20.42 9.71 -40.85
N ALA A 220 -19.47 9.37 -39.98
CA ALA A 220 -19.11 7.96 -39.74
C ALA A 220 -20.25 7.15 -39.10
N CYS A 221 -21.18 7.80 -38.39
CA CYS A 221 -22.33 7.15 -37.75
C CYS A 221 -23.61 7.18 -38.61
N GLU A 222 -23.62 7.87 -39.75
CA GLU A 222 -24.77 7.98 -40.66
C GLU A 222 -25.45 6.63 -40.95
N PRO A 223 -24.73 5.54 -41.29
CA PRO A 223 -25.37 4.25 -41.59
C PRO A 223 -26.20 3.68 -40.44
N GLN A 224 -25.87 4.03 -39.19
CA GLN A 224 -26.56 3.52 -37.99
C GLN A 224 -27.91 4.22 -37.80
N TRP A 225 -27.98 5.52 -38.07
CA TRP A 225 -29.19 6.32 -37.85
C TRP A 225 -30.13 6.26 -39.04
N THR A 226 -29.61 6.16 -40.27
CA THR A 226 -30.44 5.93 -41.46
C THR A 226 -31.20 4.61 -41.36
N ARG A 227 -30.57 3.54 -40.84
CA ARG A 227 -31.25 2.26 -40.57
C ARG A 227 -32.38 2.37 -39.55
N LYS A 228 -32.31 3.36 -38.66
CA LYS A 228 -33.31 3.62 -37.62
C LYS A 228 -34.28 4.75 -37.99
N ALA A 229 -34.22 5.28 -39.21
CA ALA A 229 -35.00 6.43 -39.66
C ALA A 229 -34.88 7.67 -38.73
N ILE A 230 -33.72 7.86 -38.12
CA ILE A 230 -33.43 9.02 -37.27
C ILE A 230 -32.84 10.12 -38.14
N THR A 231 -33.53 11.27 -38.20
CA THR A 231 -32.99 12.48 -38.81
C THR A 231 -32.09 13.18 -37.80
N MET A 232 -30.86 13.51 -38.20
CA MET A 232 -29.95 14.23 -37.33
C MET A 232 -29.63 15.62 -37.87
N GLU A 233 -29.85 16.62 -37.03
CA GLU A 233 -29.49 18.00 -37.27
C GLU A 233 -28.34 18.37 -36.32
N ALA A 234 -27.29 18.98 -36.86
CA ALA A 234 -26.12 19.39 -36.10
C ALA A 234 -25.82 20.86 -36.37
N ASP A 235 -26.09 21.70 -35.37
CA ASP A 235 -25.64 23.08 -35.33
C ASP A 235 -24.31 23.13 -34.55
N LEU A 236 -23.23 23.49 -35.23
CA LEU A 236 -21.87 23.39 -34.72
C LEU A 236 -21.15 24.74 -34.89
N GLU A 237 -20.87 25.40 -33.77
CA GLU A 237 -20.03 26.59 -33.74
C GLU A 237 -18.54 26.23 -33.92
N GLU A 238 -17.76 27.17 -34.47
CA GLU A 238 -16.31 26.97 -34.63
C GLU A 238 -15.59 27.07 -33.28
N ILE A 239 -15.18 25.92 -32.73
CA ILE A 239 -14.51 25.82 -31.44
C ILE A 239 -13.11 25.23 -31.61
N LEU A 240 -12.08 25.99 -31.20
CA LEU A 240 -10.71 25.51 -31.10
C LEU A 240 -10.48 24.89 -29.71
N LEU A 241 -10.05 23.64 -29.69
CA LEU A 241 -9.82 22.88 -28.47
C LEU A 241 -8.35 22.46 -28.38
N PHE A 242 -7.74 22.62 -27.21
CA PHE A 242 -6.42 22.08 -26.92
C PHE A 242 -6.55 20.76 -26.14
N ALA A 243 -6.59 19.64 -26.86
CA ALA A 243 -6.74 18.31 -26.28
C ALA A 243 -6.15 17.23 -27.19
N ASN A 244 -6.15 15.97 -26.73
CA ASN A 244 -5.80 14.86 -27.59
C ASN A 244 -7.02 14.46 -28.45
N GLU A 245 -6.93 14.74 -29.74
CA GLU A 245 -8.01 14.48 -30.70
C GLU A 245 -8.44 12.99 -30.70
N ASN A 246 -7.49 12.05 -30.67
CA ASN A 246 -7.81 10.61 -30.72
C ASN A 246 -8.55 10.12 -29.47
N LEU A 247 -8.14 10.58 -28.29
CA LEU A 247 -8.80 10.24 -27.03
C LEU A 247 -10.21 10.83 -26.97
N LEU A 248 -10.38 12.10 -27.39
CA LEU A 248 -11.71 12.72 -27.40
C LEU A 248 -12.63 12.04 -28.43
N SER A 249 -12.12 11.68 -29.61
CA SER A 249 -12.87 10.92 -30.61
C SER A 249 -13.35 9.59 -30.07
N GLN A 250 -12.54 8.89 -29.25
CA GLN A 250 -12.95 7.62 -28.66
C GLN A 250 -14.12 7.79 -27.68
N VAL A 251 -14.08 8.84 -26.84
CA VAL A 251 -15.18 9.14 -25.92
C VAL A 251 -16.43 9.56 -26.71
N LEU A 252 -16.29 10.47 -27.67
CA LEU A 252 -17.36 11.00 -28.50
C LEU A 252 -18.03 9.94 -29.38
N LYS A 253 -17.35 8.84 -29.77
CA LYS A 253 -17.97 7.71 -30.47
C LYS A 253 -18.98 6.94 -29.62
N THR A 254 -18.83 6.97 -28.30
CA THR A 254 -19.69 6.21 -27.37
C THR A 254 -21.10 6.79 -27.30
N PHE A 255 -21.21 8.13 -27.30
CA PHE A 255 -22.47 8.86 -27.21
C PHE A 255 -23.47 8.51 -28.33
N PRO A 256 -23.16 8.72 -29.63
CA PRO A 256 -24.10 8.45 -30.70
C PRO A 256 -24.49 6.98 -30.82
N SER A 257 -23.59 6.05 -30.49
CA SER A 257 -23.89 4.61 -30.52
C SER A 257 -24.88 4.19 -29.41
N ASN A 258 -24.80 4.83 -28.24
CA ASN A 258 -25.71 4.55 -27.13
C ASN A 258 -27.10 5.15 -27.36
N TYR A 259 -27.19 6.37 -27.89
CA TYR A 259 -28.50 6.97 -28.23
C TYR A 259 -29.16 6.29 -29.43
N ALA A 260 -28.37 5.77 -30.36
CA ALA A 260 -28.87 4.94 -31.45
C ALA A 260 -29.15 3.49 -31.02
N GLN A 261 -29.13 3.11 -29.74
CA GLN A 261 -29.60 1.80 -29.27
C GLN A 261 -30.96 1.86 -28.55
N CYS A 262 -31.39 3.03 -28.09
CA CYS A 262 -32.80 3.31 -27.80
C CYS A 262 -33.64 3.38 -29.09
#